data_AF-A0A7Y1YRH4-F1
#
_entry.id   AF-A0A7Y1YRH4-F1
#
_cell.length_a   1.000
_cell.length_b   1.000
_cell.length_c   1.000
_cell.angle_alpha   90.00
_cell.angle_beta   90.00
_cell.angle_gamma   90.00
#
_symmetry.space_group_name_H-M   'P 1'
#
loop_
_entity.id
_entity.type
_entity.pdbx_description
1 polymer ?
#
loop_
_entity_poly.entity_id
_entity_poly.type
_entity_poly.pdbx_seq_one_letter_code
_entity_poly.pdbx_strand_id
1 'polypeptide(L)'
;MGTITSSSNIDFVYKSISSLGFLMLWSLTLSGQDELKLIAPGATLTKVSSEYKFTEGPAVDRAGNVYFTDQPNDRIIKWSVADGSVSTYMEKTGRSNGLYFD
;
A
#
# COMPACT_ATOMS: atom_id res chain seq x y z
N MET A 1 24.67 -14.30 -67.49
CA MET A 1 23.31 -13.97 -67.05
C MET A 1 23.10 -14.61 -65.68
N GLY A 2 22.92 -13.83 -64.62
CA GLY A 2 22.62 -14.36 -63.28
C GLY A 2 23.32 -13.60 -62.14
N THR A 3 22.87 -12.39 -61.83
CA THR A 3 23.23 -11.67 -60.61
C THR A 3 22.44 -12.25 -59.43
N ILE A 4 23.06 -13.13 -58.64
CA ILE A 4 22.45 -13.72 -57.44
C ILE A 4 22.79 -12.85 -56.23
N THR A 5 21.72 -12.19 -55.76
CA THR A 5 21.40 -11.80 -54.38
C THR A 5 22.25 -10.74 -53.67
N SER A 6 21.87 -9.48 -53.88
CA SER A 6 22.10 -8.37 -52.93
C SER A 6 20.94 -8.15 -51.96
N SER A 7 19.78 -8.79 -52.17
CA SER A 7 18.54 -8.50 -51.42
C SER A 7 18.48 -9.17 -50.04
N SER A 8 18.93 -10.43 -49.91
CA SER A 8 18.82 -11.19 -48.65
C SER A 8 19.62 -10.59 -47.48
N ASN A 9 20.80 -10.03 -47.75
CA ASN A 9 21.62 -9.34 -46.74
C ASN A 9 21.00 -8.00 -46.32
N ILE A 10 20.36 -7.31 -47.27
CA ILE A 10 19.63 -6.07 -47.02
C ILE A 10 18.39 -6.35 -46.15
N ASP A 11 17.61 -7.38 -46.48
CA ASP A 11 16.42 -7.77 -45.71
C ASP A 11 16.78 -8.21 -44.28
N PHE A 12 17.90 -8.91 -44.09
CA PHE A 12 18.42 -9.29 -42.78
C PHE A 12 18.80 -8.07 -41.93
N VAL A 13 19.44 -7.07 -42.54
CA VAL A 13 19.82 -5.81 -41.89
C VAL A 13 18.58 -5.00 -41.51
N TYR A 14 17.59 -4.87 -42.40
CA TYR A 14 16.33 -4.18 -42.09
C TYR A 14 15.54 -4.86 -40.97
N LYS A 15 15.49 -6.20 -40.95
CA LYS A 15 14.81 -6.96 -39.90
C LYS A 15 15.52 -6.88 -38.54
N SER A 16 16.86 -6.79 -38.54
CA SER A 16 17.65 -6.55 -37.33
C SER A 16 17.48 -5.13 -36.80
N ILE A 17 17.55 -4.11 -37.65
CA ILE A 17 17.41 -2.69 -37.24
C ILE A 17 15.99 -2.40 -36.73
N SER A 18 14.96 -2.95 -37.37
CA SER A 18 13.57 -2.84 -36.91
C SER A 18 13.32 -3.57 -35.59
N SER A 19 13.94 -4.74 -35.36
CA SER A 19 13.85 -5.46 -34.08
C SER A 19 14.58 -4.73 -32.95
N LEU A 20 15.76 -4.16 -33.22
CA LEU A 20 16.48 -3.34 -32.24
C LEU A 20 15.71 -2.06 -31.89
N GLY A 21 15.13 -1.39 -32.89
CA GLY A 21 14.29 -0.21 -32.66
C GLY A 21 13.06 -0.54 -31.81
N PHE A 22 12.44 -1.69 -32.04
CA PHE A 22 11.29 -2.15 -31.26
C PHE A 22 11.67 -2.50 -29.80
N LEU A 23 12.81 -3.17 -29.58
CA LEU A 23 13.33 -3.45 -28.23
C LEU A 23 13.71 -2.16 -27.46
N MET A 24 14.26 -1.17 -28.16
CA MET A 24 14.65 0.11 -27.56
C MET A 24 13.43 0.96 -27.18
N LEU A 25 12.36 0.93 -27.99
CA LEU A 25 11.07 1.58 -27.70
C LEU A 25 10.29 0.89 -26.56
N TRP A 26 10.42 -0.43 -26.40
CA TRP A 26 9.87 -1.17 -25.24
C TRP A 26 10.60 -0.88 -23.93
N SER A 27 11.87 -0.49 -24.00
CA SER A 27 12.69 -0.18 -22.82
C SER A 27 12.41 1.21 -22.25
N LEU A 28 11.80 2.10 -23.03
CA LEU A 28 11.51 3.50 -22.65
C LEU A 28 10.18 3.68 -21.90
N THR A 29 9.38 2.62 -21.70
CA THR A 29 8.09 2.68 -21.01
C THR A 29 8.15 2.32 -19.52
N LEU A 30 9.34 2.15 -18.93
CA LEU A 30 9.48 1.68 -17.54
C LEU A 30 10.15 2.69 -16.59
N SER A 31 9.79 3.96 -16.67
CA SER A 31 10.27 4.96 -15.71
C SER A 31 9.16 5.92 -15.33
N GLY A 32 8.67 5.82 -14.08
CA GLY A 32 7.86 6.87 -13.47
C GLY A 32 6.67 6.45 -12.59
N GLN A 33 6.76 5.37 -11.80
CA GLN A 33 5.88 5.23 -10.64
C GLN A 33 6.73 5.30 -9.38
N ASP A 34 6.75 6.48 -8.73
CA ASP A 34 7.10 6.55 -7.33
C ASP A 34 6.05 5.73 -6.58
N GLU A 35 6.39 4.49 -6.23
CA GLU A 35 5.58 3.70 -5.30
C GLU A 35 5.56 4.47 -3.97
N LEU A 36 4.42 5.07 -3.63
CA LEU A 36 4.16 5.52 -2.28
C LEU A 36 4.19 4.30 -1.36
N LYS A 37 5.35 4.02 -0.77
CA LYS A 37 5.51 2.96 0.24
C LYS A 37 4.87 3.42 1.54
N LEU A 38 3.57 3.18 1.66
CA LEU A 38 2.80 3.39 2.88
C LEU A 38 3.26 2.48 4.03
N ILE A 39 3.87 1.35 3.70
CA ILE A 39 4.35 0.35 4.64
C ILE A 39 5.87 0.38 4.67
N ALA A 40 6.45 0.51 5.87
CA ALA A 40 7.89 0.51 6.05
C ALA A 40 8.51 -0.81 5.55
N PRO A 41 9.71 -0.78 4.92
CA PRO A 41 10.40 -2.01 4.54
C PRO A 41 10.57 -2.96 5.72
N GLY A 42 10.13 -4.22 5.57
CA GLY A 42 10.21 -5.23 6.63
C GLY A 42 9.12 -5.13 7.72
N ALA A 43 8.19 -4.17 7.62
CA ALA A 43 7.06 -4.13 8.54
C ALA A 43 6.15 -5.36 8.37
N THR A 44 5.75 -5.96 9.48
CA THR A 44 4.83 -7.09 9.50
C THR A 44 3.45 -6.61 9.93
N LEU A 45 2.41 -7.00 9.20
CA LEU A 45 1.03 -6.70 9.57
C LEU A 45 0.59 -7.64 10.70
N THR A 46 0.29 -7.09 11.86
CA THR A 46 -0.22 -7.84 13.01
C THR A 46 -1.67 -7.48 13.28
N LYS A 47 -2.53 -8.50 13.36
CA LYS A 47 -3.92 -8.31 13.75
C LYS A 47 -4.00 -8.12 15.28
N VAL A 48 -4.48 -6.95 15.71
CA VAL A 48 -4.62 -6.61 17.13
C VAL A 48 -5.85 -7.28 17.76
N SER A 49 -7.02 -7.16 17.14
CA SER A 49 -8.26 -7.84 17.57
C SER A 49 -9.29 -7.89 16.43
N SER A 50 -10.34 -8.70 16.58
CA SER A 50 -11.53 -8.71 15.71
C SER A 50 -12.84 -8.89 16.48
N GLU A 51 -12.86 -8.50 17.76
CA GLU A 51 -14.05 -8.64 18.62
C GLU A 51 -15.03 -7.46 18.52
N TYR A 52 -14.72 -6.45 17.71
CA TYR A 52 -15.50 -5.22 17.59
C TYR A 52 -16.60 -5.37 16.56
N LYS A 53 -17.69 -4.64 16.75
CA LYS A 53 -18.83 -4.66 15.83
C LYS A 53 -18.71 -3.59 14.75
N PHE A 54 -18.25 -2.39 15.10
CA PHE A 54 -17.95 -1.34 14.13
C PHE A 54 -17.05 -0.28 14.76
N THR A 55 -15.83 -0.13 14.23
CA THR A 55 -14.81 0.77 14.78
C THR A 55 -14.69 2.05 13.99
N GLU A 56 -14.60 3.18 14.69
CA GLU A 56 -14.51 4.52 14.08
C GLU A 56 -13.56 5.44 14.85
N GLY A 57 -13.16 6.53 14.19
CA GLY A 57 -12.55 7.72 14.81
C GLY A 57 -11.37 7.45 15.74
N PRO A 58 -10.27 6.80 15.28
CA PRO A 58 -9.10 6.61 16.12
C PRO A 58 -8.44 7.95 16.46
N ALA A 59 -7.99 8.10 17.71
CA ALA A 59 -7.19 9.23 18.18
C ALA A 59 -5.98 8.73 18.96
N VAL A 60 -4.87 9.46 18.90
CA VAL A 60 -3.59 9.05 19.49
C VAL A 60 -3.21 10.02 20.61
N ASP A 61 -2.87 9.49 21.78
CA ASP A 61 -2.36 10.31 22.89
C ASP A 61 -0.87 10.66 22.71
N ARG A 62 -0.33 11.55 23.56
CA ARG A 62 1.08 11.98 23.52
C ARG A 62 2.09 10.84 23.69
N ALA A 63 1.68 9.71 24.30
CA ALA A 63 2.54 8.55 24.48
C ALA A 63 2.48 7.58 23.28
N GLY A 64 1.57 7.80 22.33
CA GLY A 64 1.39 6.95 21.16
C GLY A 64 0.33 5.86 21.34
N ASN A 65 -0.42 5.84 22.45
CA ASN A 65 -1.53 4.90 22.58
C ASN A 65 -2.67 5.31 21.65
N VAL A 66 -3.33 4.32 21.05
CA VAL A 66 -4.43 4.54 20.11
C VAL A 66 -5.75 4.25 20.80
N TYR A 67 -6.68 5.19 20.75
CA TYR A 67 -8.04 5.04 21.25
C TYR A 67 -8.98 5.04 20.06
N PHE A 68 -9.99 4.17 20.06
CA PHE A 68 -10.98 4.09 18.98
C PHE A 68 -12.32 3.63 19.55
N THR A 69 -13.40 3.95 18.85
CA THR A 69 -14.75 3.56 19.30
C THR A 69 -15.08 2.16 18.81
N ASP A 70 -15.91 1.43 19.55
CA ASP A 70 -16.64 0.25 19.07
C ASP A 70 -18.13 0.57 19.18
N GLN A 71 -18.58 1.40 18.24
CA GLN A 71 -19.79 2.22 18.35
C GLN A 71 -21.05 1.41 18.72
N PRO A 72 -21.32 0.22 18.13
CA PRO A 72 -22.52 -0.53 18.45
C PRO A 72 -22.48 -1.21 19.82
N ASN A 73 -21.28 -1.45 20.35
CA ASN A 73 -21.05 -1.99 21.70
C ASN A 73 -20.90 -0.86 22.75
N ASP A 74 -21.10 0.40 22.34
CA ASP A 74 -21.11 1.60 23.19
C ASP A 74 -19.90 1.75 24.12
N ARG A 75 -18.71 1.56 23.57
CA ARG A 75 -17.44 1.63 24.30
C ARG A 75 -16.33 2.30 23.49
N ILE A 76 -15.35 2.86 24.20
CA ILE A 76 -14.06 3.30 23.67
C ILE A 76 -13.02 2.27 24.11
N ILE A 77 -12.19 1.85 23.16
CA ILE A 77 -11.10 0.89 23.34
C ILE A 77 -9.78 1.65 23.32
N LYS A 78 -8.81 1.18 24.11
CA LYS A 78 -7.42 1.61 24.09
C LYS A 78 -6.53 0.45 23.63
N TRP A 79 -5.69 0.72 22.64
CA TRP A 79 -4.50 -0.06 22.32
C TRP A 79 -3.25 0.63 22.88
N SER A 80 -2.47 -0.11 23.65
CA SER A 80 -1.25 0.35 24.30
C SER A 80 -0.05 0.12 23.40
N VAL A 81 0.71 1.18 23.11
CA VAL A 81 1.93 1.08 22.31
C VAL A 81 3.08 0.44 23.09
N ALA A 82 3.05 0.51 24.42
CA ALA A 82 4.13 0.02 25.27
C ALA A 82 4.24 -1.50 25.29
N ASP A 83 3.10 -2.20 25.25
CA ASP A 83 3.03 -3.65 25.41
C ASP A 83 2.10 -4.34 24.39
N GLY A 84 1.47 -3.58 23.49
CA GLY A 84 0.54 -4.10 22.49
C GLY A 84 -0.81 -4.53 23.05
N SER A 85 -1.09 -4.26 24.33
CA SER A 85 -2.33 -4.70 24.97
C SER A 85 -3.55 -3.90 24.51
N VAL A 86 -4.72 -4.52 24.60
CA VAL A 86 -6.02 -3.94 24.27
C VAL A 86 -6.89 -3.97 25.52
N SER A 87 -7.57 -2.87 25.82
CA SER A 87 -8.49 -2.78 26.96
C SER A 87 -9.65 -1.83 26.68
N THR A 88 -10.77 -2.02 27.38
CA THR A 88 -11.85 -1.03 27.40
C THR A 88 -11.39 0.19 28.19
N TYR A 89 -11.41 1.36 27.56
CA TYR A 89 -11.10 2.63 28.21
C TYR A 89 -12.35 3.25 28.88
N MET A 90 -13.49 3.18 28.20
CA MET A 90 -14.76 3.75 28.69
C MET A 90 -15.94 2.99 28.10
N GLU A 91 -17.01 2.84 28.88
CA GLU A 91 -18.29 2.29 28.43
C GLU A 91 -19.39 3.35 28.52
N LYS A 92 -20.56 3.09 27.91
CA LYS A 92 -21.74 3.96 27.95
C LYS A 92 -21.46 5.35 27.39
N THR A 93 -20.79 5.35 26.24
CA THR A 93 -20.25 6.55 25.57
C THR A 93 -21.28 7.28 24.69
N GLY A 94 -22.54 6.87 24.73
CA GLY A 94 -23.60 7.46 23.91
C GLY A 94 -23.39 7.20 22.42
N ARG A 95 -22.73 6.09 22.06
CA ARG A 95 -22.36 5.73 20.68
C ARG A 95 -21.48 6.80 20.01
N SER A 96 -20.48 7.29 20.74
CA SER A 96 -19.48 8.22 20.20
C SER A 96 -18.91 7.72 18.86
N ASN A 97 -18.74 8.64 17.90
CA ASN A 97 -18.28 8.30 16.54
C ASN A 97 -16.94 8.95 16.17
N GLY A 98 -16.34 9.74 17.08
CA GLY A 98 -15.07 10.42 16.86
C GLY A 98 -14.41 10.74 18.19
N LEU A 99 -13.08 10.79 18.17
CA LEU A 99 -12.24 11.08 19.33
C LEU A 99 -11.21 12.15 18.95
N TYR A 100 -10.78 12.93 19.93
CA TYR A 100 -9.72 13.93 19.78
C TYR A 100 -9.06 14.15 21.15
N PHE A 101 -7.76 14.49 21.12
CA PHE A 101 -6.98 14.91 22.29
C PHE A 101 -6.52 16.35 22.09
N ASP A 102 -6.55 17.16 23.14
CA ASP A 102 -6.13 18.57 23.15
C ASP A 102 -4.60 18.78 23.30
#